data_AF-A0A644Z3A8-F1
#
_entry.id   AF-A0A644Z3A8-F1
#
_cell.length_a   1.000
_cell.length_b   1.000
_cell.length_c   1.000
_cell.angle_alpha   90.00
_cell.angle_beta   90.00
_cell.angle_gamma   90.00
#
_symmetry.space_group_name_H-M   'P 1'
#
loop_
_entity.id
_entity.type
_entity.pdbx_description
1 polymer ?
#
loop_
_entity_poly.entity_id
_entity_poly.type
_entity_poly.pdbx_seq_one_letter_code
_entity_poly.pdbx_strand_id
1 'polypeptide(L)' 'MDTALDFSVTDACISCGLCYRMCPSFNIEMVDGKPEFDRACTGCLGCYHRCPAQAIVFKQKVKSGRYPNPRSTYTVEYRT' A
#
# COMPACT_ATOMS: atom_id res chain seq x y z
N MET A 1 -11.89 -4.99 13.21
CA MET A 1 -11.68 -3.89 12.25
C MET A 1 -11.26 -4.52 10.94
N ASP A 2 -12.02 -4.29 9.86
CA ASP A 2 -11.71 -4.85 8.54
C ASP A 2 -10.88 -3.81 7.76
N THR A 3 -9.60 -3.74 8.10
CA THR A 3 -8.59 -2.77 7.63
C THR A 3 -8.38 -2.80 6.10
N ALA A 4 -8.89 -3.81 5.41
CA ALA A 4 -8.93 -3.90 3.96
C ALA A 4 -9.81 -2.83 3.32
N LEU A 5 -10.98 -2.59 3.91
CA LEU A 5 -12.03 -1.70 3.37
C LEU A 5 -11.66 -0.22 3.48
N ASP A 6 -10.65 0.09 4.29
CA ASP A 6 -10.18 1.45 4.54
C ASP A 6 -9.22 1.97 3.47
N PHE A 7 -8.71 1.11 2.57
CA PHE A 7 -7.86 1.55 1.46
C PHE A 7 -8.66 1.70 0.16
N SER A 8 -8.27 2.67 -0.65
CA SER A 8 -8.70 2.80 -2.04
C SER A 8 -7.53 3.23 -2.92
N VAL A 9 -7.65 2.99 -4.22
CA VAL A 9 -6.63 3.29 -5.22
C VAL A 9 -7.18 4.29 -6.21
N THR A 10 -6.48 5.40 -6.42
CA THR A 10 -6.84 6.42 -7.40
C THR A 10 -6.25 6.10 -8.78
N ASP A 11 -6.71 6.83 -9.80
CA ASP A 11 -6.18 6.72 -11.17
C ASP A 11 -4.75 7.25 -11.33
N ALA A 12 -4.14 7.80 -10.27
CA ALA A 12 -2.71 8.10 -10.25
C ALA A 12 -1.85 6.82 -10.18
N CYS A 13 -2.44 5.63 -10.00
CA CYS A 13 -1.71 4.37 -9.98
C CYS A 13 -0.98 4.13 -11.31
N ILE A 14 0.34 4.01 -11.25
CA ILE A 14 1.21 3.71 -12.41
C ILE A 14 1.54 2.21 -12.54
N SER A 15 0.77 1.34 -11.88
CA SER A 15 0.93 -0.14 -11.95
C SER A 15 2.32 -0.68 -11.61
N CYS A 16 3.12 0.05 -10.81
CA CYS A 16 4.52 -0.33 -10.50
C CYS A 16 4.68 -1.62 -9.67
N GLY A 17 3.60 -2.14 -9.08
CA GLY A 17 3.60 -3.36 -8.26
C GLY A 17 4.33 -3.27 -6.92
N LEU A 18 4.88 -2.12 -6.53
CA LEU A 18 5.64 -1.98 -5.29
C LEU A 18 4.83 -2.39 -4.06
N CYS A 19 3.57 -1.93 -3.96
CA CYS A 19 2.68 -2.25 -2.84
C CYS A 19 2.43 -3.76 -2.69
N TYR A 20 2.26 -4.48 -3.81
CA TYR A 20 2.16 -5.93 -3.88
C TYR A 20 3.43 -6.60 -3.31
N ARG A 21 4.60 -6.26 -3.85
CA ARG A 21 5.88 -6.90 -3.47
C ARG A 21 6.28 -6.62 -2.01
N MET A 22 5.95 -5.44 -1.49
CA MET A 22 6.35 -5.01 -0.14
C MET A 22 5.36 -5.40 0.97
N CYS A 23 4.20 -5.97 0.66
CA CYS A 23 3.18 -6.27 1.67
C CYS A 23 3.58 -7.51 2.50
N PRO A 24 3.92 -7.37 3.80
CA PRO A 24 4.39 -8.50 4.61
C PRO A 24 3.29 -9.51 4.95
N SER A 25 2.03 -9.09 4.93
CA SER A 25 0.89 -9.97 5.20
C SER A 25 0.30 -10.57 3.94
N PHE A 26 0.95 -10.40 2.80
CA PHE A 26 0.50 -10.97 1.53
C PHE A 26 -0.96 -10.57 1.21
N ASN A 27 -1.35 -9.33 1.53
CA ASN A 27 -2.74 -8.87 1.43
C ASN A 27 -3.12 -8.23 0.10
N ILE A 28 -2.15 -7.95 -0.76
CA ILE A 28 -2.37 -7.15 -1.96
C ILE A 28 -2.14 -8.07 -3.15
N GLU A 29 -3.08 -8.09 -4.09
CA GLU A 29 -2.97 -8.74 -5.39
C GLU A 29 -3.04 -7.68 -6.50
N MET A 30 -2.41 -7.93 -7.64
CA MET A 30 -2.46 -7.03 -8.80
C MET A 30 -3.47 -7.57 -9.82
N VAL A 31 -4.60 -6.88 -9.98
CA VAL A 31 -5.69 -7.24 -10.91
C VAL A 31 -5.90 -6.08 -11.89
N ASP A 32 -5.89 -6.37 -13.19
CA ASP A 32 -6.03 -5.38 -14.27
C ASP A 32 -5.11 -4.15 -14.11
N GLY A 33 -3.89 -4.39 -13.61
CA GLY A 33 -2.87 -3.36 -13.39
C GLY A 33 -3.10 -2.47 -12.16
N LYS A 34 -4.12 -2.74 -11.32
CA LYS A 34 -4.36 -2.03 -10.06
C LYS A 34 -4.25 -2.99 -8.86
N PRO A 35 -3.79 -2.51 -7.69
CA PRO A 35 -3.75 -3.31 -6.47
C PRO A 35 -5.16 -3.46 -5.87
N GLU A 36 -5.54 -4.70 -5.58
CA GLU A 36 -6.72 -5.06 -4.79
C GLU A 36 -6.30 -5.52 -3.40
N PHE A 37 -7.05 -5.13 -2.37
CA PHE A 37 -6.74 -5.41 -0.97
C PHE A 37 -7.68 -6.48 -0.42
N ASP A 38 -7.12 -7.58 0.08
CA ASP A 38 -7.85 -8.63 0.78
C ASP A 38 -7.96 -8.33 2.30
N ARG A 39 -8.50 -9.26 3.09
CA ARG A 39 -8.85 -9.12 4.52
C ARG A 39 -7.73 -9.44 5.51
N ALA A 40 -6.55 -9.81 5.03
CA ALA A 40 -5.33 -10.05 5.83
C ALA A 40 -4.51 -8.76 6.13
N CYS A 41 -5.08 -7.57 5.90
CA CYS A 41 -4.40 -6.30 6.12
C CYS A 41 -4.15 -6.06 7.62
N THR A 42 -2.89 -5.89 8.03
CA THR A 42 -2.54 -5.60 9.44
C THR A 42 -2.52 -4.11 9.77
N GLY A 43 -2.77 -3.22 8.80
CA GLY A 43 -2.79 -1.78 9.02
C GLY A 43 -1.40 -1.14 9.18
N CYS A 44 -0.33 -1.74 8.65
CA CYS A 44 1.04 -1.21 8.79
C CYS A 44 1.31 0.10 8.02
N LEU A 45 0.41 0.51 7.11
CA LEU A 45 0.49 1.72 6.28
C LEU A 45 1.73 1.81 5.35
N GLY A 46 2.50 0.73 5.19
CA GLY A 46 3.69 0.72 4.34
C GLY A 46 3.38 1.06 2.88
N CYS A 47 2.33 0.44 2.31
CA CYS A 47 1.89 0.71 0.94
C CYS A 47 1.43 2.16 0.75
N TYR A 48 0.72 2.73 1.73
CA TYR A 48 0.33 4.13 1.74
C TYR A 48 1.56 5.03 1.72
N HIS A 49 2.49 4.89 2.66
CA HIS A 49 3.62 5.81 2.76
C HIS A 49 4.61 5.71 1.60
N ARG A 50 4.74 4.55 0.95
CA ARG A 50 5.75 4.30 -0.09
C ARG A 50 5.25 4.34 -1.52
N CYS A 51 3.95 4.43 -1.77
CA CYS A 51 3.44 4.53 -3.14
C CYS A 51 4.08 5.75 -3.84
N PRO A 52 4.89 5.55 -4.91
CA PRO A 52 5.63 6.65 -5.55
C PRO A 52 4.70 7.65 -6.22
N ALA A 53 3.57 7.17 -6.76
CA ALA A 53 2.54 8.00 -7.35
C ALA A 53 1.47 8.47 -6.33
N GLN A 54 1.64 8.14 -5.04
CA GLN A 54 0.70 8.52 -3.98
C GLN A 54 -0.76 8.10 -4.26
N ALA A 55 -0.96 7.01 -5.00
CA ALA A 55 -2.27 6.56 -5.47
C ALA A 55 -3.10 5.83 -4.39
N ILE A 56 -2.47 5.36 -3.32
CA ILE A 56 -3.15 4.65 -2.23
C ILE A 56 -3.68 5.66 -1.22
N VAL A 57 -4.99 5.66 -1.01
CA VAL A 57 -5.73 6.53 -0.08
C VAL A 57 -6.22 5.71 1.09
N PHE A 58 -6.16 6.27 2.29
CA PHE A 58 -6.69 5.68 3.51
C PHE A 58 -7.88 6.53 3.96
N LYS A 59 -9.07 5.93 4.07
CA LYS A 59 -10.35 6.62 4.26
C LYS A 59 -10.54 7.22 5.65
N GLN A 60 -9.74 6.80 6.63
CA GLN A 60 -9.84 7.28 8.01
C GLN A 60 -9.19 8.67 8.18
N LYS A 61 -9.62 9.41 9.21
CA LYS A 61 -8.99 10.68 9.58
C LYS A 61 -7.55 10.44 10.05
N VAL A 62 -6.60 10.69 9.15
CA VAL A 62 -5.17 10.73 9.45
C VAL A 62 -4.63 12.14 9.24
N LYS A 63 -3.56 12.49 9.95
CA LYS A 63 -2.82 13.72 9.63
C LYS A 63 -2.36 13.65 8.18
N SER A 64 -2.47 14.76 7.48
CA SER A 64 -2.03 14.85 6.09
C SER A 64 -0.52 14.61 5.99
N GLY A 65 -0.12 13.98 4.89
CA GLY A 65 1.28 13.75 4.55
C GLY A 65 1.66 12.28 4.47
N ARG A 66 2.80 12.03 3.84
CA ARG A 66 3.40 10.70 3.76
C ARG A 66 4.79 10.78 4.38
N TYR A 67 5.10 9.81 5.23
CA TYR A 67 6.40 9.73 5.89
C TYR A 67 7.15 8.48 5.38
N PRO A 68 7.87 8.60 4.25
CA PRO A 68 8.88 7.62 3.91
C PRO A 68 10.05 7.82 4.90
N ASN A 69 10.18 6.93 5.88
CA ASN A 69 11.30 7.00 6.83
C ASN A 69 12.63 6.99 6.05
N PRO A 70 13.44 8.07 6.09
CA PRO A 70 14.66 8.17 5.29
C PRO A 70 15.75 7.18 5.72
N ARG A 71 15.66 6.63 6.94
CA ARG A 71 16.58 5.62 7.47
C ARG A 71 16.14 4.19 7.12
N SER A 72 14.92 4.03 6.66
CA SER A 72 14.30 2.76 6.32
C SER A 72 14.71 2.40 4.89
N THR A 73 15.83 1.69 4.74
CA THR A 73 16.25 1.18 3.43
C THR A 73 15.18 0.29 2.83
N TYR A 74 14.49 -0.52 3.65
CA TYR A 74 13.31 -1.36 3.34
C TYR A 74 13.19 -1.69 1.84
N THR A 75 14.22 -2.37 1.36
CA THR A 75 14.31 -3.03 0.06
C THR A 75 13.69 -4.43 0.13
N VAL A 76 13.00 -4.73 1.23
CA VAL A 76 12.42 -6.05 1.48
C VAL A 76 11.18 -6.19 0.62
N GLU A 77 11.33 -6.98 -0.44
CA GLU A 77 10.25 -7.56 -1.19
C GLU A 77 9.99 -8.95 -0.59
N TYR A 78 8.76 -9.19 -0.12
CA TYR A 78 8.35 -10.46 0.46
C TYR A 78 7.89 -11.47 -0.60
N ARG A 79 7.70 -10.96 -1.83
CA ARG A 79 7.22 -11.69 -3.00
C ARG A 79 8.15 -11.33 -4.15
N THR A 80 8.52 -12.34 -4.95
CA THR A 80 9.26 -12.19 -6.20
C THR A 80 8.30 -12.06 -7.38
#